data_AF-A0A966WWY4-F1
#
_entry.id   AF-A0A966WWY4-F1
#
_cell.length_a   1.000
_cell.length_b   1.000
_cell.length_c   1.000
_cell.angle_alpha   90.00
_cell.angle_beta   90.00
_cell.angle_gamma   90.00
#
_symmetry.space_group_name_H-M   'P 1'
#
loop_
_entity.id
_entity.type
_entity.pdbx_description
1 polymer ?
#
loop_
_entity_poly.entity_id
_entity_poly.type
_entity_poly.pdbx_seq_one_letter_code
_entity_poly.pdbx_strand_id
1 'polypeptide(L)' 'MGYEPGTSECRLLIDSKAQLEQLLLNLARLEHTEAIREQLLAVHQQLEALHDQRRALRQSLLRSVQIA' A
#
# COMPACT_ATOMS: atom_id res chain seq x y z
N MET A 1 -17.18 -1.99 22.37
CA MET A 1 -16.84 -1.58 20.99
C MET A 1 -15.59 -2.36 20.59
N GLY A 2 -15.76 -3.53 19.96
CA GLY A 2 -14.63 -4.40 19.58
C GLY A 2 -13.86 -3.79 18.40
N TYR A 3 -12.74 -3.14 18.69
CA TYR A 3 -11.78 -2.67 17.70
C TYR A 3 -10.82 -3.80 17.38
N GLU A 4 -10.97 -4.42 16.21
CA GLU A 4 -9.87 -5.13 15.56
C GLU A 4 -9.86 -4.87 14.05
N PRO A 5 -9.24 -3.77 13.56
CA PRO A 5 -8.91 -3.71 12.13
C PRO A 5 -7.57 -3.04 11.82
N GLY A 6 -6.66 -3.82 11.23
CA GLY A 6 -5.41 -3.36 10.59
C GLY A 6 -4.22 -3.34 11.55
N THR A 7 -3.21 -4.18 11.29
CA THR A 7 -1.90 -3.95 11.92
C THR A 7 -1.44 -2.54 11.57
N SER A 8 -0.73 -1.87 12.48
CA SER A 8 -0.12 -0.54 12.25
C SER A 8 0.61 -0.47 10.91
N GLU A 9 1.20 -1.59 10.48
CA GLU A 9 1.87 -1.74 9.21
C GLU A 9 0.96 -1.61 7.96
N CYS A 10 -0.24 -2.21 7.96
CA CYS A 10 -1.19 -2.04 6.84
C CYS A 10 -1.65 -0.59 6.73
N ARG A 11 -1.89 0.07 7.88
CA ARG A 11 -2.23 1.50 7.95
C ARG A 11 -1.11 2.35 7.35
N LEU A 12 0.14 2.07 7.74
CA LEU A 12 1.32 2.75 7.20
C LEU A 12 1.43 2.57 5.67
N LEU A 13 1.22 1.35 5.15
CA LEU A 13 1.25 1.11 3.70
C LEU A 13 0.16 1.88 2.95
N ILE A 14 -1.05 1.95 3.50
CA ILE A 14 -2.15 2.74 2.91
C ILE A 14 -1.77 4.22 2.88
N ASP A 15 -1.30 4.76 4.00
CA ASP A 15 -0.97 6.17 4.10
C ASP A 15 0.23 6.53 3.19
N SER A 16 1.25 5.66 3.09
CA SER A 16 2.39 5.83 2.17
C SER A 16 1.96 5.83 0.70
N LYS A 17 1.08 4.92 0.28
CA LYS A 17 0.58 4.90 -1.11
C LYS A 17 -0.20 6.17 -1.45
N ALA A 18 -1.05 6.64 -0.54
CA ALA A 18 -1.80 7.88 -0.72
C ALA A 18 -0.87 9.11 -0.86
N GLN A 19 0.22 9.15 -0.11
CA GLN A 19 1.24 10.21 -0.25
C GLN A 19 1.94 10.15 -1.61
N LEU A 20 2.28 8.95 -2.10
CA LEU A 20 2.87 8.78 -3.44
C LEU A 20 1.93 9.23 -4.55
N GLU A 21 0.63 8.92 -4.44
CA GLU A 21 -0.38 9.39 -5.39
C GLU A 21 -0.45 10.92 -5.43
N GLN A 22 -0.41 11.58 -4.28
CA GLN A 22 -0.37 13.06 -4.22
C GLN A 22 0.92 13.62 -4.83
N LEU A 23 2.08 13.01 -4.57
CA LEU A 23 3.34 13.42 -5.17
C LEU A 23 3.33 13.25 -6.70
N LEU A 24 2.79 12.15 -7.22
CA LEU A 24 2.63 11.91 -8.66
C LEU A 24 1.76 12.99 -9.31
N LEU A 25 0.65 13.37 -8.67
CA LEU A 25 -0.21 14.46 -9.14
C LEU A 25 0.50 15.81 -9.16
N ASN A 26 1.31 16.11 -8.14
CA ASN A 26 2.09 17.34 -8.08
C ASN A 26 3.17 17.39 -9.17
N LEU A 27 3.90 16.31 -9.36
CA LEU A 27 4.95 16.22 -10.38
C LEU A 27 4.38 16.27 -11.80
N ALA A 28 3.17 15.75 -12.03
CA ALA A 28 2.52 15.85 -13.33
C ALA A 28 2.26 17.30 -13.81
N ARG A 29 2.39 18.29 -12.91
CA ARG A 29 2.26 19.73 -13.23
C ARG A 29 3.59 20.38 -13.62
N LEU A 30 4.71 19.66 -13.52
CA LEU A 30 6.06 20.15 -13.78
C LEU A 30 6.60 19.48 -15.05
N GLU A 31 7.26 20.26 -15.90
CA GLU A 31 7.97 19.75 -17.07
C GLU A 31 9.22 18.94 -16.66
N HIS A 32 9.62 17.97 -17.48
CA HIS A 32 10.82 17.15 -17.29
C HIS A 32 10.82 16.27 -16.01
N THR A 33 9.65 15.84 -15.55
CA THR A 33 9.51 14.96 -14.37
C THR A 33 9.08 13.53 -14.70
N GLU A 34 9.03 13.16 -15.98
CA GLU A 34 8.52 11.87 -16.47
C GLU A 34 9.26 10.69 -15.82
N ALA A 35 10.60 10.71 -15.84
CA ALA A 35 11.42 9.66 -15.25
C ALA A 35 11.20 9.53 -13.73
N ILE A 36 11.03 10.66 -13.03
CA ILE A 36 10.76 10.65 -11.58
C ILE A 36 9.38 10.05 -11.31
N ARG A 37 8.37 10.42 -12.11
CA ARG A 37 7.03 9.86 -11.99
C ARG A 37 6.99 8.36 -12.26
N GLU A 38 7.73 7.88 -13.25
CA GLU A 38 7.86 6.44 -13.54
C GLU A 38 8.48 5.68 -12.36
N GLN A 39 9.53 6.22 -11.76
CA GLN A 39 10.16 5.65 -10.57
C GLN A 39 9.20 5.60 -9.38
N LEU A 40 8.48 6.69 -9.12
CA LEU A 40 7.50 6.75 -8.02
C LEU A 40 6.31 5.80 -8.26
N LEU A 41 5.88 5.63 -9.51
CA LEU A 41 4.85 4.65 -9.86
C LEU A 41 5.33 3.22 -9.60
N ALA A 42 6.59 2.90 -9.95
CA ALA A 42 7.17 1.59 -9.65
C ALA A 42 7.23 1.34 -8.13
N VAL A 43 7.59 2.34 -7.33
CA VAL A 43 7.56 2.23 -5.85
C VAL A 43 6.13 2.02 -5.35
N HIS A 44 5.14 2.76 -5.86
CA HIS A 44 3.73 2.57 -5.49
C HIS A 44 3.26 1.13 -5.75
N GLN A 45 3.58 0.59 -6.94
CA GLN A 45 3.23 -0.79 -7.30
C GLN A 45 3.90 -1.83 -6.37
N GLN A 46 5.16 -1.59 -5.97
CA GLN A 46 5.85 -2.46 -5.00
C GLN A 46 5.17 -2.43 -3.61
N LEU A 47 4.73 -1.25 -3.17
CA LEU A 47 4.00 -1.12 -1.90
C LEU A 47 2.62 -1.78 -1.97
N GLU A 48 1.93 -1.71 -3.11
CA GLU A 48 0.66 -2.41 -3.31
C GLU A 48 0.87 -3.94 -3.23
N ALA A 49 1.88 -4.47 -3.93
CA ALA A 49 2.20 -5.89 -3.88
C ALA A 49 2.52 -6.36 -2.44
N LEU A 50 3.28 -5.57 -1.67
CA LEU A 50 3.57 -5.86 -0.28
C LEU A 50 2.30 -5.84 0.60
N HIS A 51 1.41 -4.88 0.35
CA HIS A 51 0.14 -4.78 1.06
C HIS A 51 -0.77 -5.96 0.77
N ASP A 52 -0.87 -6.39 -0.49
CA ASP A 52 -1.63 -7.56 -0.91
C ASP A 52 -1.09 -8.86 -0.32
N GLN A 53 0.23 -9.05 -0.29
CA GLN A 53 0.86 -10.19 0.38
C GLN A 53 0.47 -10.26 1.86
N ARG A 54 0.54 -9.14 2.58
CA ARG A 54 0.14 -9.06 4.00
C ARG A 54 -1.35 -9.35 4.19
N ARG A 55 -2.19 -8.86 3.29
CA ARG A 55 -3.64 -9.13 3.29
C ARG A 55 -3.92 -10.62 3.09
N ALA A 56 -3.24 -11.26 2.14
CA ALA A 56 -3.37 -12.68 1.86
C ALA A 56 -2.91 -13.55 3.04
N LEU A 57 -1.76 -13.24 3.64
CA LEU A 57 -1.26 -13.93 4.84
C LEU A 57 -2.26 -13.85 6.00
N ARG A 58 -2.82 -12.66 6.26
CA ARG A 58 -3.84 -12.49 7.29
C ARG A 58 -5.10 -13.31 7.00
N GLN A 59 -5.59 -13.32 5.76
CA GLN A 59 -6.73 -14.13 5.38
C GLN A 59 -6.46 -15.64 5.55
N SER A 60 -5.25 -16.08 5.20
CA SER A 60 -4.83 -17.47 5.42
C SER A 60 -4.81 -17.85 6.91
N LEU A 61 -4.24 -16.99 7.76
CA LEU A 61 -4.19 -17.20 9.21
C LEU A 61 -5.60 -17.28 9.82
N LEU A 62 -6.50 -16.37 9.45
CA LEU A 62 -7.88 -16.39 9.94
C LEU A 62 -8.61 -17.67 9.55
N ARG A 63 -8.39 -18.18 8.33
CA ARG A 63 -8.98 -19.46 7.89
C ARG A 63 -8.42 -20.66 8.66
N SER A 64 -7.13 -20.66 8.99
CA SER A 64 -6.53 -21.76 9.75
C SER A 64 -7.05 -21.85 11.19
N VAL A 65 -7.41 -20.72 11.81
CA VAL A 65 -7.97 -20.68 13.18
C VAL A 65 -9.43 -21.16 13.22
N GLN A 66 -10.18 -21.06 12.11
CA GLN A 66 -11.58 -21.48 12.07
C GLN A 66 -11.79 -23.00 11.89
N ILE A 67 -10.71 -23.75 11.63
CA ILE A 67 -10.75 -25.20 11.39
C ILE A 67 -10.16 -25.99 12.58
N ALA A 68 -9.49 -25.31 13.51
CA ALA A 68 -8.93 -25.88 14.75
C ALA A 68 -9.89 -25.67 15.93
#